data_AF-A0A2A4T4B4-F1
#
_entry.id   AF-A0A2A4T4B4-F1
#
_cell.length_a   1.000
_cell.length_b   1.000
_cell.length_c   1.000
_cell.angle_alpha   90.00
_cell.angle_beta   90.00
_cell.angle_gamma   90.00
#
_symmetry.space_group_name_H-M   'P 1'
#
loop_
_entity.id
_entity.type
_entity.pdbx_description
1 polymer ?
#
loop_
_entity_poly.entity_id
_entity_poly.type
_entity_poly.pdbx_seq_one_letter_code
_entity_poly.pdbx_strand_id
1 'polypeptide(L)'
;METTLDQSKIAATENNELTEVPFDIIPLPSEGLLYPNGKKTIKVSYMTSKCENILTSPNLIRSGKVLDKLMEMCVKDPEIKVGDLLTGDRNQIMIFLRSTGYGSIYPVRIMDPETGIEFDTEVDLDLLKTKGIDGTPDDNMEFSFTLPLSKKKLKFKLLTSSEGEVILRKVEDMMKLTGNDGISPLLTTRLSTMVTQVDQQRDNIYIDGFIENMIAGDSLSLRLEIDRVEPGVNMEYTFTSPSGKKFQQTVPISADFFFPTQINTK
;
A
#
# COMPACT_ATOMS: atom_id res chain seq x y z
N MET A 1 25.73 22.60 -58.63
CA MET A 1 24.37 22.08 -58.92
C MET A 1 24.59 20.62 -59.25
N GLU A 2 24.17 19.63 -58.48
CA GLU A 2 23.13 19.51 -57.46
C GLU A 2 23.67 18.69 -56.29
N THR A 3 23.31 19.09 -55.06
CA THR A 3 23.58 18.34 -53.84
C THR A 3 22.39 17.40 -53.64
N THR A 4 22.53 16.14 -54.01
CA THR A 4 21.51 15.11 -53.73
C THR A 4 21.60 14.76 -52.24
N LEU A 5 20.72 15.37 -51.45
CA LEU A 5 20.48 14.98 -50.06
C LEU A 5 20.00 13.52 -50.06
N ASP A 6 20.71 12.68 -49.32
CA ASP A 6 20.36 11.28 -49.07
C ASP A 6 19.03 11.20 -48.31
N GLN A 7 17.94 11.01 -49.06
CA GLN A 7 16.58 10.87 -48.56
C GLN A 7 16.37 9.58 -47.73
N SER A 8 17.36 8.69 -47.62
CA SER A 8 17.25 7.46 -46.82
C SER A 8 17.42 7.68 -45.31
N LYS A 9 17.90 8.86 -44.88
CA LYS A 9 18.08 9.19 -43.44
C LYS A 9 16.93 9.97 -42.80
N ILE A 10 15.92 10.40 -43.57
CA ILE A 10 14.81 11.22 -43.04
C ILE A 10 13.60 10.35 -42.65
N ALA A 11 13.51 9.11 -43.13
CA ALA A 11 12.35 8.23 -42.88
C ALA A 11 12.43 7.37 -41.60
N ALA A 12 13.48 7.48 -40.78
CA ALA A 12 13.68 6.65 -39.59
C ALA A 12 13.25 7.30 -38.27
N THR A 13 12.68 8.51 -38.29
CA THR A 13 12.40 9.27 -37.05
C THR A 13 10.90 9.50 -36.79
N GLU A 14 9.99 9.14 -37.68
CA GLU A 14 8.57 9.55 -37.56
C GLU A 14 7.55 8.45 -37.15
N ASN A 15 7.95 7.26 -36.67
CA ASN A 15 6.96 6.21 -36.32
C ASN A 15 7.25 5.43 -35.02
N ASN A 16 7.60 6.09 -33.92
CA ASN A 16 7.67 5.46 -32.58
C ASN A 16 6.71 6.07 -31.54
N GLU A 17 5.90 7.08 -31.90
CA GLU A 17 5.00 7.76 -30.96
C GLU A 17 3.70 6.96 -30.66
N LEU A 18 3.39 5.92 -31.46
CA LEU A 18 2.19 5.10 -31.30
C LEU A 18 2.36 3.91 -30.32
N THR A 19 3.55 3.73 -29.73
CA THR A 19 3.91 2.51 -28.97
C THR A 19 4.36 2.73 -27.53
N GLU A 20 4.66 3.95 -27.11
CA GLU A 20 5.00 4.22 -25.71
C GLU A 20 3.73 4.51 -24.89
N VAL A 21 3.49 3.68 -23.88
CA VAL A 21 2.38 3.90 -22.95
C VAL A 21 2.68 5.16 -22.14
N PRO A 22 1.77 6.15 -22.11
CA PRO A 22 1.93 7.34 -21.29
C PRO A 22 2.16 6.99 -19.82
N PHE A 23 2.90 7.85 -19.12
CA PHE A 23 3.28 7.64 -17.73
C PHE A 23 3.35 8.97 -17.01
N ASP A 24 3.25 8.90 -15.68
CA ASP A 24 3.57 10.00 -14.79
C ASP A 24 4.65 9.60 -13.78
N ILE A 25 5.23 10.63 -13.17
CA ILE A 25 6.19 10.50 -12.08
C ILE A 25 5.44 10.81 -10.78
N ILE A 26 5.27 9.78 -9.96
CA ILE A 26 4.46 9.85 -8.73
C ILE A 26 5.38 10.03 -7.53
N PRO A 27 5.16 11.04 -6.68
CA PRO A 27 5.89 11.15 -5.42
C PRO A 27 5.48 10.04 -4.46
N LEU A 28 6.45 9.44 -3.79
CA LEU A 28 6.22 8.46 -2.73
C LEU A 28 5.98 9.21 -1.40
N PRO A 29 4.91 8.89 -0.65
CA PRO A 29 4.69 9.42 0.69
C PRO A 29 5.91 9.30 1.62
N SER A 30 6.71 8.23 1.49
CA SER A 30 7.93 8.06 2.29
C SER A 30 9.09 8.98 1.93
N GLU A 31 9.00 9.71 0.81
CA GLU A 31 10.05 10.57 0.26
C GLU A 31 11.42 9.90 0.09
N GLY A 32 11.46 8.58 -0.10
CA GLY A 32 12.72 7.87 -0.31
C GLY A 32 13.47 7.46 0.96
N LEU A 33 13.05 7.93 2.14
CA LEU A 33 13.82 7.82 3.39
C LEU A 33 14.03 6.39 3.88
N LEU A 34 13.15 5.48 3.50
CA LEU A 34 13.17 4.08 3.89
C LEU A 34 13.50 3.15 2.71
N TYR A 35 14.19 3.69 1.70
CA TYR A 35 14.71 2.92 0.58
C TYR A 35 16.23 3.09 0.49
N PRO A 36 16.99 2.00 0.30
CA PRO A 36 18.45 2.07 0.14
C PRO A 36 18.91 2.99 -1.01
N ASN A 37 18.10 3.12 -2.05
CA ASN A 37 18.37 3.97 -3.21
C ASN A 37 17.90 5.42 -3.04
N GLY A 38 17.22 5.76 -1.93
CA GLY A 38 16.74 7.10 -1.65
C GLY A 38 15.70 7.64 -2.64
N LYS A 39 15.05 6.77 -3.44
CA LYS A 39 14.14 7.23 -4.49
C LYS A 39 12.85 7.81 -3.91
N LYS A 40 12.64 9.11 -4.18
CA LYS A 40 11.47 9.87 -3.71
C LYS A 40 10.27 9.77 -4.62
N THR A 41 10.50 9.35 -5.86
CA THR A 41 9.49 9.31 -6.92
C THR A 41 9.61 8.02 -7.70
N ILE A 42 8.50 7.57 -8.25
CA ILE A 42 8.42 6.37 -9.07
C ILE A 42 7.72 6.66 -10.39
N LYS A 43 8.25 6.11 -11.48
CA LYS A 43 7.65 6.22 -12.82
C LYS A 43 6.54 5.17 -12.95
N VAL A 44 5.30 5.58 -13.17
CA VAL A 44 4.14 4.69 -13.29
C VAL A 44 3.40 4.98 -14.58
N SER A 45 3.23 3.96 -15.43
CA SER A 45 2.43 4.08 -16.64
C SER A 45 0.94 4.09 -16.35
N TYR A 46 0.17 4.74 -17.21
CA TYR A 46 -1.29 4.64 -17.16
C TYR A 46 -1.76 3.22 -17.45
N MET A 47 -2.96 2.89 -16.97
CA MET A 47 -3.60 1.63 -17.28
C MET A 47 -3.93 1.53 -18.77
N THR A 48 -3.76 0.34 -19.33
CA THR A 48 -4.05 0.05 -20.74
C THR A 48 -4.94 -1.18 -20.86
N SER A 49 -5.41 -1.52 -22.06
CA SER A 49 -6.16 -2.77 -22.29
C SER A 49 -5.37 -4.03 -21.90
N LYS A 50 -4.03 -3.99 -21.85
CA LYS A 50 -3.23 -5.10 -21.31
C LYS A 50 -3.41 -5.24 -19.79
N CYS A 51 -3.59 -4.14 -19.07
CA CYS A 51 -3.91 -4.13 -17.65
C CYS A 51 -5.30 -4.73 -17.39
N GLU A 52 -6.29 -4.46 -18.26
CA GLU A 52 -7.61 -5.10 -18.18
C GLU A 52 -7.53 -6.63 -18.29
N ASN A 53 -6.65 -7.16 -19.16
CA ASN A 53 -6.42 -8.61 -19.24
C ASN A 53 -5.83 -9.19 -17.95
N ILE A 54 -5.01 -8.41 -17.23
CA ILE A 54 -4.46 -8.82 -15.92
C ILE A 54 -5.60 -8.84 -14.90
N LEU A 55 -6.36 -7.74 -14.81
CA LEU A 55 -7.46 -7.58 -13.88
C LEU A 55 -8.53 -8.66 -14.05
N THR A 56 -8.90 -8.98 -15.29
CA THR A 56 -9.92 -9.99 -15.58
C THR A 56 -9.41 -11.43 -15.60
N SER A 57 -8.12 -11.66 -15.34
CA SER A 57 -7.51 -13.00 -15.40
C SER A 57 -8.00 -13.90 -14.26
N PRO A 58 -8.75 -14.98 -14.55
CA PRO A 58 -9.30 -15.86 -13.50
C PRO A 58 -8.20 -16.54 -12.67
N ASN A 59 -7.05 -16.84 -13.30
CA ASN A 59 -5.93 -17.46 -12.60
C ASN A 59 -5.27 -16.51 -11.60
N LEU A 60 -5.08 -15.24 -11.99
CA LEU A 60 -4.49 -14.24 -11.11
C LEU A 60 -5.43 -13.90 -9.96
N ILE A 61 -6.73 -13.72 -10.24
CA ILE A 61 -7.77 -13.49 -9.22
C ILE A 61 -7.78 -14.64 -8.21
N ARG A 62 -7.89 -15.90 -8.68
CA ARG A 62 -7.91 -17.08 -7.81
C ARG A 62 -6.63 -17.23 -6.97
N SER A 63 -5.50 -16.79 -7.49
CA SER A 63 -4.21 -16.84 -6.77
C SER A 63 -3.97 -15.65 -5.84
N GLY A 64 -4.82 -14.61 -5.86
CA GLY A 64 -4.63 -13.37 -5.11
C GLY A 64 -3.55 -12.43 -5.66
N LYS A 65 -2.89 -12.76 -6.79
CA LYS A 65 -1.73 -12.02 -7.33
C LYS A 65 -2.07 -10.96 -8.37
N VAL A 66 -3.36 -10.67 -8.55
CA VAL A 66 -3.83 -9.78 -9.63
C VAL A 66 -3.28 -8.35 -9.48
N LEU A 67 -3.30 -7.80 -8.25
CA LEU A 67 -2.81 -6.45 -7.98
C LEU A 67 -1.30 -6.37 -8.10
N ASP A 68 -0.57 -7.38 -7.62
CA ASP A 68 0.89 -7.42 -7.74
C ASP A 68 1.28 -7.45 -9.21
N LYS A 69 0.60 -8.26 -10.03
CA LYS A 69 0.91 -8.33 -11.44
C LYS A 69 0.56 -7.05 -12.20
N LEU A 70 -0.52 -6.39 -11.80
CA LEU A 70 -0.89 -5.08 -12.33
C LEU A 70 0.20 -4.05 -12.01
N MET A 71 0.64 -3.99 -10.75
CA MET A 71 1.68 -3.05 -10.32
C MET A 71 3.02 -3.34 -10.99
N GLU A 72 3.45 -4.60 -11.08
CA GLU A 72 4.65 -5.00 -11.82
C GLU A 72 4.60 -4.55 -13.29
N MET A 73 3.41 -4.58 -13.90
CA MET A 73 3.23 -4.15 -15.27
C MET A 73 3.28 -2.62 -15.40
N CYS A 74 2.68 -1.90 -14.45
CA CYS A 74 2.54 -0.44 -14.54
C CYS A 74 3.74 0.33 -14.00
N VAL A 75 4.47 -0.19 -13.01
CA VAL A 75 5.68 0.43 -12.47
C VAL A 75 6.82 0.28 -13.49
N LYS A 76 7.33 1.41 -13.99
CA LYS A 76 8.37 1.49 -15.03
C LYS A 76 9.72 1.91 -14.44
N ASP A 77 10.04 1.40 -13.26
CA ASP A 77 11.28 1.67 -12.57
C ASP A 77 12.01 0.35 -12.25
N PRO A 78 13.14 0.04 -12.93
CA PRO A 78 13.84 -1.22 -12.73
C PRO A 78 14.61 -1.28 -11.40
N GLU A 79 14.81 -0.16 -10.72
CA GLU A 79 15.57 -0.10 -9.46
C GLU A 79 14.68 -0.35 -8.23
N ILE A 80 13.36 -0.38 -8.40
CA ILE A 80 12.38 -0.62 -7.34
C ILE A 80 11.57 -1.87 -7.66
N LYS A 81 11.64 -2.87 -6.79
CA LYS A 81 10.71 -4.00 -6.85
C LYS A 81 9.43 -3.63 -6.11
N VAL A 82 8.28 -3.95 -6.72
CA VAL A 82 6.97 -3.65 -6.14
C VAL A 82 6.81 -4.24 -4.73
N GLY A 83 7.32 -5.45 -4.49
CA GLY A 83 7.25 -6.10 -3.18
C GLY A 83 8.07 -5.40 -2.08
N ASP A 84 9.07 -4.61 -2.46
CA ASP A 84 9.94 -3.86 -1.54
C ASP A 84 9.35 -2.49 -1.19
N LEU A 85 8.25 -2.07 -1.86
CA LEU A 85 7.54 -0.84 -1.52
C LEU A 85 6.89 -0.95 -0.14
N LEU A 86 6.98 0.12 0.63
CA LEU A 86 6.18 0.30 1.84
C LEU A 86 4.69 0.24 1.49
N THR A 87 3.90 -0.27 2.43
CA THR A 87 2.45 -0.44 2.23
C THR A 87 1.76 0.87 1.83
N GLY A 88 2.10 1.99 2.48
CA GLY A 88 1.55 3.31 2.16
C GLY A 88 1.94 3.83 0.78
N ASP A 89 3.18 3.61 0.35
CA ASP A 89 3.67 3.99 -0.98
C ASP A 89 3.01 3.15 -2.07
N ARG A 90 2.85 1.84 -1.83
CA ARG A 90 2.11 0.94 -2.71
C ARG A 90 0.66 1.38 -2.87
N ASN A 91 0.02 1.81 -1.78
CA ASN A 91 -1.36 2.32 -1.82
C ASN A 91 -1.49 3.63 -2.62
N GLN A 92 -0.51 4.53 -2.54
CA GLN A 92 -0.49 5.74 -3.38
C GLN A 92 -0.47 5.39 -4.88
N ILE A 93 0.37 4.42 -5.28
CA ILE A 93 0.42 3.95 -6.67
C ILE A 93 -0.90 3.31 -7.08
N MET A 94 -1.52 2.52 -6.18
CA MET A 94 -2.80 1.87 -6.42
C MET A 94 -3.92 2.89 -6.70
N ILE A 95 -3.99 3.96 -5.90
CA ILE A 95 -4.97 5.04 -6.07
C ILE A 95 -4.74 5.80 -7.38
N PHE A 96 -3.47 6.06 -7.72
CA PHE A 96 -3.12 6.67 -9.01
C PHE A 96 -3.57 5.80 -10.19
N LEU A 97 -3.32 4.49 -10.15
CA LEU A 97 -3.76 3.57 -11.20
C LEU A 97 -5.29 3.54 -11.33
N ARG A 98 -6.01 3.51 -10.21
CA ARG A 98 -7.47 3.58 -10.22
C ARG A 98 -7.97 4.88 -10.84
N SER A 99 -7.38 6.00 -10.45
CA SER A 99 -7.80 7.33 -10.92
C SER A 99 -7.55 7.49 -12.42
N THR A 100 -6.41 7.01 -12.92
CA THR A 100 -6.07 7.08 -14.36
C THR A 100 -6.79 6.04 -15.22
N GLY A 101 -7.16 4.89 -14.65
CA GLY A 101 -7.85 3.81 -15.38
C GLY A 101 -9.36 3.98 -15.45
N TYR A 102 -10.00 4.37 -14.35
CA TYR A 102 -11.46 4.38 -14.20
C TYR A 102 -12.02 5.70 -13.65
N GLY A 103 -11.19 6.74 -13.53
CA GLY A 103 -11.56 8.04 -12.96
C GLY A 103 -11.33 8.13 -11.44
N SER A 104 -11.25 9.34 -10.90
CA SER A 104 -11.03 9.59 -9.46
C SER A 104 -12.27 9.39 -8.61
N ILE A 105 -13.47 9.33 -9.21
CA ILE A 105 -14.71 9.03 -8.50
C ILE A 105 -14.83 7.52 -8.28
N TYR A 106 -14.81 7.12 -7.01
CA TYR A 106 -14.88 5.72 -6.59
C TYR A 106 -16.21 5.45 -5.86
N PRO A 107 -17.12 4.65 -6.46
CA PRO A 107 -18.34 4.24 -5.78
C PRO A 107 -18.03 3.26 -4.64
N VAL A 108 -18.61 3.51 -3.47
CA VAL A 108 -18.45 2.71 -2.27
C VAL A 108 -19.79 2.45 -1.62
N ARG A 109 -19.89 1.31 -0.94
CA ARG A 109 -21.00 0.99 -0.05
C ARG A 109 -20.51 1.06 1.38
N ILE A 110 -21.14 1.92 2.17
CA ILE A 110 -20.74 2.20 3.56
C ILE A 110 -21.93 2.07 4.50
N MET A 111 -21.64 1.81 5.77
CA MET A 111 -22.64 1.68 6.83
C MET A 111 -22.79 2.99 7.57
N ASP A 112 -24.02 3.51 7.66
CA ASP A 112 -24.34 4.64 8.53
C ASP A 112 -24.18 4.22 10.01
N PRO A 113 -23.28 4.85 10.78
CA PRO A 113 -23.01 4.45 12.16
C PRO A 113 -24.19 4.71 13.12
N GLU A 114 -25.13 5.59 12.77
CA GLU A 114 -26.28 5.86 13.62
C GLU A 114 -27.42 4.86 13.42
N THR A 115 -27.67 4.49 12.16
CA THR A 115 -28.81 3.62 11.81
C THR A 115 -28.42 2.16 11.61
N GLY A 116 -27.14 1.88 11.35
CA GLY A 116 -26.64 0.56 11.00
C GLY A 116 -27.04 0.11 9.58
N ILE A 117 -27.58 1.01 8.76
CA ILE A 117 -28.04 0.72 7.41
C ILE A 117 -26.93 1.06 6.41
N GLU A 118 -26.68 0.16 5.47
CA GLU A 118 -25.75 0.41 4.38
C GLU A 118 -26.38 1.25 3.26
N PHE A 119 -25.57 2.13 2.66
CA PHE A 119 -25.97 2.92 1.51
C PHE A 119 -24.79 3.11 0.54
N ASP A 120 -25.12 3.34 -0.73
CA ASP A 120 -24.15 3.61 -1.78
C ASP A 120 -23.83 5.11 -1.82
N THR A 121 -22.55 5.43 -1.96
CA THR A 121 -22.03 6.80 -2.10
C THR A 121 -20.74 6.78 -2.91
N GLU A 122 -20.10 7.94 -3.08
CA GLU A 122 -18.91 8.10 -3.89
C GLU A 122 -17.81 8.82 -3.10
N VAL A 123 -16.57 8.39 -3.31
CA VAL A 123 -15.36 9.02 -2.79
C VAL A 123 -14.62 9.66 -3.95
N ASP A 124 -14.28 10.94 -3.81
CA ASP A 124 -13.32 11.57 -4.71
C ASP A 124 -11.90 11.26 -4.20
N LEU A 125 -11.20 10.41 -4.95
CA LEU A 125 -9.85 9.96 -4.62
C LEU A 125 -8.82 11.11 -4.66
N ASP A 126 -9.08 12.19 -5.42
CA ASP A 126 -8.18 13.33 -5.52
C ASP A 126 -8.18 14.18 -4.24
N LEU A 127 -9.20 14.02 -3.38
CA LEU A 127 -9.29 14.68 -2.08
C LEU A 127 -8.52 13.95 -0.98
N LEU A 128 -8.05 12.73 -1.24
CA LEU A 128 -7.26 11.97 -0.28
C LEU A 128 -5.87 12.61 -0.12
N LYS A 129 -5.47 12.82 1.14
CA LYS A 129 -4.21 13.48 1.45
C LYS A 129 -3.14 12.45 1.73
N THR A 130 -1.93 12.69 1.24
CA THR A 130 -0.76 11.92 1.65
C THR A 130 -0.24 12.40 2.99
N LYS A 131 0.24 11.47 3.80
CA LYS A 131 0.98 11.70 5.04
C LYS A 131 2.41 11.21 4.83
N GLY A 132 3.38 12.09 5.08
CA GLY A 132 4.79 11.73 5.05
C GLY A 132 5.25 11.00 6.30
N ILE A 133 6.54 10.66 6.35
CA ILE A 133 7.15 10.08 7.54
C ILE A 133 7.23 11.14 8.64
N ASP A 134 6.67 10.82 9.81
CA ASP A 134 6.73 11.68 10.99
C ASP A 134 7.79 11.17 11.98
N GLY A 135 9.05 11.19 11.57
CA GLY A 135 10.17 10.71 12.40
C GLY A 135 11.48 10.67 11.63
N THR A 136 12.57 10.46 12.34
CA THR A 136 13.90 10.32 11.73
C THR A 136 14.38 8.90 11.93
N PRO A 137 14.38 8.07 10.87
CA PRO A 137 14.99 6.75 10.94
C PRO A 137 16.52 6.89 11.04
N ASP A 138 17.17 5.87 11.58
CA ASP A 138 18.62 5.77 11.60
C ASP A 138 19.20 5.25 10.27
N ASP A 139 20.52 5.06 10.20
CA ASP A 139 21.20 4.58 9.00
C ASP A 139 20.76 3.17 8.55
N ASN A 140 20.10 2.40 9.42
CA ASN A 140 19.52 1.10 9.09
C ASN A 140 18.03 1.20 8.70
N MET A 141 17.51 2.41 8.52
CA MET A 141 16.10 2.69 8.24
C MET A 141 15.17 2.28 9.40
N GLU A 142 15.67 2.33 10.64
CA GLU A 142 14.94 1.94 11.84
C GLU A 142 14.58 3.16 12.72
N PHE A 143 13.42 3.11 13.36
CA PHE A 143 12.96 4.10 14.33
C PHE A 143 13.25 3.63 15.76
N SER A 144 13.65 4.56 16.62
CA SER A 144 13.89 4.30 18.04
C SER A 144 12.69 4.70 18.88
N PHE A 145 12.26 3.83 19.80
CA PHE A 145 11.15 4.11 20.71
C PHE A 145 11.43 3.57 22.11
N THR A 146 10.97 4.27 23.14
CA THR A 146 11.08 3.79 24.53
C THR A 146 9.70 3.51 25.07
N LEU A 147 9.46 2.25 25.45
CA LEU A 147 8.17 1.82 25.98
C LEU A 147 7.81 2.55 27.28
N PRO A 148 6.58 3.03 27.44
CA PRO A 148 6.21 3.87 28.57
C PRO A 148 6.15 3.13 29.91
N LEU A 149 5.78 1.85 29.94
CA LEU A 149 5.62 1.08 31.18
C LEU A 149 6.90 0.30 31.52
N SER A 150 7.36 -0.56 30.61
CA SER A 150 8.56 -1.39 30.83
C SER A 150 9.88 -0.60 30.74
N LYS A 151 9.85 0.61 30.17
CA LYS A 151 11.04 1.47 29.92
C LYS A 151 12.10 0.84 29.01
N LYS A 152 11.77 -0.27 28.35
CA LYS A 152 12.63 -0.94 27.37
C LYS A 152 12.83 -0.06 26.15
N LYS A 153 14.05 -0.08 25.61
CA LYS A 153 14.40 0.67 24.40
C LYS A 153 14.30 -0.26 23.20
N LEU A 154 13.51 0.14 22.22
CA LEU A 154 13.25 -0.61 21.02
C LEU A 154 13.83 0.07 19.79
N LYS A 155 14.20 -0.74 18.79
CA LYS A 155 14.23 -0.30 17.40
C LYS A 155 13.22 -1.09 16.59
N PHE A 156 12.56 -0.42 15.66
CA PHE A 156 11.60 -1.05 14.77
C PHE A 156 11.70 -0.48 13.36
N LYS A 157 11.26 -1.26 12.38
CA LYS A 157 11.14 -0.85 10.98
C LYS A 157 9.68 -0.90 10.54
N LEU A 158 9.38 -0.20 9.45
CA LEU A 158 8.10 -0.32 8.76
C LEU A 158 8.12 -1.52 7.82
N LEU A 159 6.94 -2.10 7.58
CA LEU A 159 6.82 -3.27 6.73
C LEU A 159 6.68 -2.88 5.26
N THR A 160 7.41 -3.62 4.44
CA THR A 160 7.16 -3.67 3.01
C THR A 160 5.89 -4.49 2.73
N SER A 161 5.36 -4.32 1.53
CA SER A 161 4.16 -5.02 1.09
C SER A 161 4.37 -6.54 1.06
N SER A 162 5.55 -6.99 0.62
CA SER A 162 5.90 -8.41 0.61
C SER A 162 6.02 -9.01 2.01
N GLU A 163 6.60 -8.30 2.98
CA GLU A 163 6.66 -8.75 4.36
C GLU A 163 5.26 -8.86 4.99
N GLY A 164 4.38 -7.91 4.68
CA GLY A 164 2.96 -7.97 5.06
C GLY A 164 2.28 -9.25 4.58
N GLU A 165 2.47 -9.62 3.31
CA GLU A 165 1.94 -10.88 2.77
C GLU A 165 2.53 -12.12 3.44
N VAL A 166 3.84 -12.12 3.69
CA VAL A 166 4.52 -13.23 4.37
C VAL A 166 3.95 -13.43 5.78
N ILE A 167 3.69 -12.33 6.52
CA ILE A 167 3.05 -12.37 7.82
C ILE A 167 1.66 -13.01 7.73
N LEU A 168 0.83 -12.58 6.77
CA LEU A 168 -0.52 -13.11 6.60
C LEU A 168 -0.50 -14.62 6.32
N ARG A 169 0.40 -15.09 5.44
CA ARG A 169 0.56 -16.52 5.16
C ARG A 169 1.04 -17.30 6.40
N LYS A 170 2.02 -16.76 7.13
CA LYS A 170 2.50 -17.37 8.38
C LYS A 170 1.37 -17.51 9.40
N VAL A 171 0.53 -16.48 9.55
CA VAL A 171 -0.63 -16.50 10.45
C VAL A 171 -1.65 -17.54 10.01
N GLU A 172 -1.96 -17.61 8.71
CA GLU A 172 -2.89 -18.61 8.16
C GLU A 172 -2.40 -20.05 8.42
N ASP A 173 -1.11 -20.31 8.20
CA ASP A 173 -0.50 -21.62 8.44
C ASP A 173 -0.48 -21.98 9.93
N MET A 174 -0.20 -21.01 10.81
CA MET A 174 -0.29 -21.23 12.26
C MET A 174 -1.72 -21.58 12.69
N MET A 175 -2.73 -20.84 12.21
CA MET A 175 -4.13 -21.12 12.51
C MET A 175 -4.58 -22.51 12.04
N LYS A 176 -4.09 -23.00 10.90
CA LYS A 176 -4.35 -24.36 10.43
C LYS A 176 -3.78 -25.43 11.36
N LEU A 177 -2.66 -25.14 12.03
CA LEU A 177 -1.93 -26.08 12.90
C LEU A 177 -2.46 -26.09 14.34
N THR A 178 -2.76 -24.91 14.91
CA THR A 178 -3.16 -24.77 16.32
C THR A 178 -4.64 -25.06 16.57
N GLY A 179 -5.44 -25.20 15.50
CA GLY A 179 -6.88 -25.29 15.61
C GLY A 179 -7.52 -23.92 15.84
N ASN A 180 -8.79 -23.80 15.49
CA ASN A 180 -9.50 -22.52 15.49
C ASN A 180 -10.07 -22.23 16.90
N ASP A 181 -9.21 -21.97 17.88
CA ASP A 181 -9.63 -21.47 19.20
C ASP A 181 -10.13 -20.01 19.15
N GLY A 182 -10.11 -19.41 17.95
CA GLY A 182 -10.57 -18.05 17.67
C GLY A 182 -9.52 -16.98 17.95
N ILE A 183 -8.32 -17.35 18.41
CA ILE A 183 -7.27 -16.39 18.77
C ILE A 183 -6.32 -16.20 17.58
N SER A 184 -6.29 -14.99 17.03
CA SER A 184 -5.40 -14.65 15.91
C SER A 184 -4.04 -14.15 16.40
N PRO A 185 -2.91 -14.81 16.04
CA PRO A 185 -1.56 -14.34 16.36
C PRO A 185 -1.07 -13.20 15.45
N LEU A 186 -1.96 -12.59 14.65
CA LEU A 186 -1.59 -11.56 13.67
C LEU A 186 -0.88 -10.36 14.32
N LEU A 187 -1.39 -9.88 15.45
CA LEU A 187 -0.84 -8.70 16.13
C LEU A 187 0.59 -8.94 16.60
N THR A 188 0.84 -10.03 17.33
CA THR A 188 2.17 -10.38 17.84
C THR A 188 3.11 -10.69 16.69
N THR A 189 2.67 -11.43 15.67
CA THR A 189 3.49 -11.74 14.48
C THR A 189 3.91 -10.48 13.73
N ARG A 190 3.00 -9.51 13.56
CA ARG A 190 3.31 -8.22 12.92
C ARG A 190 4.33 -7.43 13.73
N LEU A 191 4.13 -7.31 15.05
CA LEU A 191 5.04 -6.60 15.94
C LEU A 191 6.43 -7.25 15.99
N SER A 192 6.50 -8.58 16.09
CA SER A 192 7.74 -9.36 16.02
C SER A 192 8.52 -9.11 14.74
N THR A 193 7.84 -8.95 13.60
CA THR A 193 8.49 -8.69 12.32
C THR A 193 8.98 -7.25 12.20
N MET A 194 8.26 -6.31 12.82
CA MET A 194 8.60 -4.88 12.83
C MET A 194 9.74 -4.56 13.81
N VAL A 195 9.74 -5.16 15.00
CA VAL A 195 10.75 -4.89 16.03
C VAL A 195 12.04 -5.61 15.69
N THR A 196 13.12 -4.86 15.57
CA THR A 196 14.44 -5.37 15.15
C THR A 196 15.46 -5.37 16.28
N GLN A 197 15.15 -4.71 17.41
CA GLN A 197 16.01 -4.67 18.59
C GLN A 197 15.23 -4.38 19.86
N VAL A 198 15.58 -5.04 20.97
CA VAL A 198 15.10 -4.76 22.33
C VAL A 198 16.30 -4.67 23.28
N ASP A 199 16.50 -3.54 23.97
CA ASP A 199 17.61 -3.33 24.92
C ASP A 199 19.00 -3.75 24.37
N GLN A 200 19.26 -3.45 23.10
CA GLN A 200 20.48 -3.79 22.35
C GLN A 200 20.58 -5.27 21.90
N GLN A 201 19.61 -6.11 22.24
CA GLN A 201 19.52 -7.48 21.72
C GLN A 201 18.78 -7.49 20.38
N ARG A 202 19.38 -8.14 19.37
CA ARG A 202 18.80 -8.34 18.02
C ARG A 202 18.50 -9.80 17.70
N ASP A 203 18.57 -10.67 18.70
CA ASP A 203 18.22 -12.08 18.53
C ASP A 203 16.71 -12.22 18.37
N ASN A 204 16.28 -12.87 17.28
CA ASN A 204 14.86 -13.00 16.95
C ASN A 204 14.09 -13.80 18.00
N ILE A 205 14.69 -14.82 18.61
CA ILE A 205 14.02 -15.63 19.64
C ILE A 205 13.77 -14.78 20.89
N TYR A 206 14.75 -13.96 21.28
CA TYR A 206 14.60 -13.01 22.37
C TYR A 206 13.52 -11.96 22.07
N ILE A 207 13.51 -11.40 20.86
CA ILE A 207 12.51 -10.41 20.43
C ILE A 207 11.11 -11.02 20.44
N ASP A 208 10.93 -12.21 19.86
CA ASP A 208 9.65 -12.91 19.83
C ASP A 208 9.13 -13.18 21.24
N GLY A 209 9.98 -13.73 22.12
CA GLY A 209 9.63 -13.95 23.51
C GLY A 209 9.29 -12.65 24.26
N PHE A 210 9.96 -11.53 23.94
CA PHE A 210 9.62 -10.23 24.49
C PHE A 210 8.26 -9.73 24.02
N ILE A 211 7.98 -9.81 22.71
CA ILE A 211 6.72 -9.34 22.11
C ILE A 211 5.53 -10.15 22.60
N GLU A 212 5.66 -11.47 22.70
CA GLU A 212 4.61 -12.36 23.22
C GLU A 212 4.25 -12.04 24.68
N ASN A 213 5.22 -11.61 25.48
CA ASN A 213 5.04 -11.28 26.90
C ASN A 213 4.95 -9.77 27.17
N MET A 214 4.86 -8.94 26.13
CA MET A 214 4.83 -7.49 26.27
C MET A 214 3.54 -7.02 26.95
N ILE A 215 3.66 -6.08 27.88
CA ILE A 215 2.52 -5.49 28.58
C ILE A 215 1.58 -4.83 27.56
N ALA A 216 0.28 -5.08 27.68
CA ALA A 216 -0.73 -4.60 26.72
C ALA A 216 -0.67 -3.07 26.46
N GLY A 217 -0.41 -2.27 27.51
CA GLY A 217 -0.24 -0.82 27.37
C GLY A 217 0.99 -0.41 26.57
N ASP A 218 2.09 -1.16 26.69
CA ASP A 218 3.30 -0.97 25.88
C ASP A 218 3.06 -1.40 24.43
N SER A 219 2.37 -2.52 24.22
CA SER A 219 1.94 -2.99 22.89
C SER A 219 1.08 -1.95 22.17
N LEU A 220 0.10 -1.38 22.86
CA LEU A 220 -0.73 -0.29 22.32
C LEU A 220 0.11 0.94 21.96
N SER A 221 1.01 1.36 22.85
CA SER A 221 1.85 2.54 22.64
C SER A 221 2.80 2.38 21.47
N LEU A 222 3.41 1.19 21.31
CA LEU A 222 4.25 0.87 20.16
C LEU A 222 3.45 0.91 18.84
N ARG A 223 2.24 0.37 18.82
CA ARG A 223 1.38 0.42 17.62
C ARG A 223 1.03 1.86 17.23
N LEU A 224 0.65 2.68 18.21
CA LEU A 224 0.36 4.10 17.95
C LEU A 224 1.59 4.84 17.42
N GLU A 225 2.78 4.51 17.91
CA GLU A 225 4.02 5.10 17.40
C GLU A 225 4.33 4.64 15.97
N ILE A 226 4.14 3.35 15.66
CA ILE A 226 4.28 2.82 14.29
C ILE A 226 3.30 3.54 13.36
N ASP A 227 2.02 3.62 13.73
CA ASP A 227 0.99 4.31 12.94
C ASP A 227 1.31 5.80 12.77
N ARG A 228 1.92 6.43 13.79
CA ARG A 228 2.36 7.84 13.73
C ARG A 228 3.47 8.04 12.71
N VAL A 229 4.50 7.21 12.68
CA VAL A 229 5.63 7.37 11.74
C VAL A 229 5.34 6.81 10.34
N GLU A 230 4.37 5.90 10.20
CA GLU A 230 4.05 5.25 8.93
C GLU A 230 3.54 6.27 7.88
N PRO A 231 4.21 6.37 6.72
CA PRO A 231 3.77 7.22 5.63
C PRO A 231 2.71 6.51 4.78
N GLY A 232 1.92 7.27 4.03
CA GLY A 232 0.96 6.69 3.11
C GLY A 232 -0.14 7.66 2.72
N VAL A 233 -1.25 7.12 2.25
CA VAL A 233 -2.45 7.90 1.95
C VAL A 233 -3.38 7.85 3.15
N ASN A 234 -3.82 9.02 3.62
CA ASN A 234 -4.86 9.10 4.62
C ASN A 234 -6.20 8.73 3.97
N MET A 235 -6.68 7.54 4.29
CA MET A 235 -7.94 7.00 3.81
C MET A 235 -9.14 7.45 4.66
N GLU A 236 -8.96 8.30 5.68
CA GLU A 236 -10.08 8.89 6.41
C GLU A 236 -10.83 9.87 5.51
N TYR A 237 -12.11 9.59 5.27
CA TYR A 237 -12.97 10.41 4.44
C TYR A 237 -14.23 10.81 5.22
N THR A 238 -14.70 12.04 4.98
CA THR A 238 -15.93 12.54 5.60
C THR A 238 -17.12 12.26 4.69
N PHE A 239 -17.92 11.28 5.08
CA PHE A 239 -19.15 10.92 4.38
C PHE A 239 -20.34 11.72 4.88
N THR A 240 -21.38 11.80 4.06
CA THR A 240 -22.68 12.35 4.44
C THR A 240 -23.73 11.26 4.31
N SER A 241 -24.42 10.93 5.40
CA SER A 241 -25.49 9.94 5.42
C SER A 241 -26.72 10.40 4.61
N PRO A 242 -27.65 9.49 4.25
CA PRO A 242 -28.93 9.88 3.65
C PRO A 242 -29.76 10.84 4.52
N SER A 243 -29.52 10.86 5.84
CA SER A 243 -30.13 11.80 6.78
C SER A 243 -29.45 13.18 6.80
N GLY A 244 -28.38 13.38 6.03
CA GLY A 244 -27.63 14.63 5.93
C GLY A 244 -26.56 14.83 7.00
N LYS A 245 -26.30 13.83 7.86
CA LYS A 245 -25.29 13.92 8.91
C LYS A 245 -23.92 13.53 8.38
N LYS A 246 -22.89 14.24 8.85
CA LYS A 246 -21.50 13.96 8.48
C LYS A 246 -20.84 13.03 9.49
N PHE A 247 -20.08 12.07 9.01
CA PHE A 247 -19.28 11.17 9.84
C PHE A 247 -17.98 10.82 9.12
N GLN A 248 -16.94 10.48 9.88
CA GLN A 248 -15.66 10.04 9.34
C GLN A 248 -15.60 8.52 9.33
N GLN A 249 -15.14 7.97 8.21
CA GLN A 249 -14.87 6.55 8.07
C GLN A 249 -13.70 6.36 7.10
N THR A 250 -12.98 5.26 7.28
CA THR A 250 -11.95 4.83 6.33
C THR A 250 -12.61 4.41 5.02
N VAL A 251 -12.09 4.91 3.90
CA VAL A 251 -12.50 4.48 2.56
C VAL A 251 -12.27 2.98 2.41
N PRO A 252 -13.32 2.18 2.14
CA PRO A 252 -13.16 0.76 1.96
C PRO A 252 -12.50 0.48 0.61
N ILE A 253 -11.35 -0.20 0.59
CA ILE A 253 -10.76 -0.71 -0.65
C ILE A 253 -11.25 -2.14 -0.83
N SER A 254 -12.36 -2.32 -1.56
CA SER A 254 -12.95 -3.64 -1.83
C SER A 254 -12.40 -4.25 -3.12
N ALA A 255 -12.80 -5.49 -3.43
CA ALA A 255 -12.53 -6.08 -4.73
C ALA A 255 -13.00 -5.16 -5.87
N ASP A 256 -14.12 -4.46 -5.69
CA ASP A 256 -14.71 -3.56 -6.68
C ASP A 256 -13.86 -2.30 -6.96
N PHE A 257 -12.78 -2.09 -6.21
CA PHE A 257 -11.88 -0.96 -6.42
C PHE A 257 -11.39 -0.89 -7.88
N PHE A 258 -10.96 -2.01 -8.47
CA PHE A 258 -10.63 -2.09 -9.92
C PHE A 258 -11.70 -2.82 -10.74
N PHE A 259 -12.75 -3.34 -10.10
CA PHE A 259 -13.86 -4.01 -10.77
C PHE A 259 -15.14 -3.23 -10.49
N PRO A 260 -15.33 -2.03 -11.08
CA PRO A 260 -16.59 -1.33 -10.93
C PRO A 260 -17.69 -2.29 -11.38
N THR A 261 -18.53 -2.71 -10.43
CA THR A 261 -19.73 -3.47 -10.76
C THR A 261 -20.47 -2.64 -11.80
N GLN A 262 -20.88 -3.26 -12.91
CA GLN A 262 -21.83 -2.63 -13.81
C GLN A 262 -22.97 -2.17 -12.90
N ILE A 263 -23.12 -0.86 -12.73
CA ILE A 263 -24.24 -0.30 -11.99
C ILE A 263 -25.45 -0.92 -12.67
N ASN A 264 -26.11 -1.82 -11.96
CA ASN A 264 -27.34 -2.43 -12.44
C ASN A 264 -28.33 -1.27 -12.54
N THR A 265 -28.41 -0.68 -13.72
CA THR A 265 -29.49 0.20 -14.12
C THR A 265 -30.71 -0.70 -14.22
N LYS A 266 -31.38 -0.85 -13.09
CA LYS A 266 -32.78 -1.28 -13.03
C LYS A 266 -33.65 -0.08 -12.77
#